data_AF-A0A151EWA3-F1
#
_entry.id   AF-A0A151EWA3-F1
#
_cell.length_a   1.000
_cell.length_b   1.000
_cell.length_c   1.000
_cell.angle_alpha   90.00
_cell.angle_beta   90.00
_cell.angle_gamma   90.00
#
_symmetry.space_group_name_H-M   'P 1'
#
loop_
_entity.id
_entity.type
_entity.pdbx_description
1 polymer ?
#
loop_
_entity_poly.entity_id
_entity_poly.type
_entity_poly.pdbx_seq_one_letter_code
_entity_poly.pdbx_strand_id
1 'polypeptide(L)'
;MTSKVANVRLSEEEFAFIDRLVEEGYFSSRSDFIKTGVKNLIHEVSKRKIYEYKESREEPKFTHQELLDSIKKTRKEVYQEIWGE
;
A
#
# COMPACT_ATOMS: atom_id res chain seq x y z
N MET A 1 -11.42 9.62 18.39
CA MET A 1 -10.76 8.58 17.55
C MET A 1 -10.83 7.26 18.29
N THR A 2 -11.42 6.22 17.71
CA THR A 2 -11.50 4.88 18.34
C THR A 2 -10.15 4.19 18.23
N SER A 3 -9.43 4.13 19.35
CA SER A 3 -8.23 3.30 19.51
C SER A 3 -8.63 1.83 19.49
N LYS A 4 -8.19 1.07 18.48
CA LYS A 4 -8.29 -0.39 18.48
C LYS A 4 -7.07 -0.95 19.21
N VAL A 5 -7.31 -1.75 20.25
CA VAL A 5 -6.25 -2.41 21.02
C VAL A 5 -5.90 -3.73 20.35
N ALA A 6 -4.61 -4.01 20.18
CA ALA A 6 -4.10 -5.28 19.72
C ALA A 6 -3.18 -5.88 20.79
N ASN A 7 -3.43 -7.14 21.13
CA ASN A 7 -2.58 -7.89 22.05
C ASN A 7 -1.54 -8.67 21.25
N VAL A 8 -0.26 -8.48 21.57
CA VAL A 8 0.87 -9.16 20.91
C VAL A 8 1.54 -10.05 21.94
N ARG A 9 1.89 -11.27 21.54
CA ARG A 9 2.72 -12.17 22.35
C ARG A 9 4.15 -12.11 21.81
N LEU A 10 5.10 -11.93 22.71
CA LEU A 10 6.53 -11.91 22.44
C LEU A 10 7.21 -12.98 23.29
N SER A 11 8.36 -13.46 22.84
CA SER A 11 9.23 -14.32 23.65
C SER A 11 9.89 -13.51 24.77
N GLU A 12 10.45 -14.21 25.76
CA GLU A 12 11.19 -13.56 26.85
C GLU A 12 12.44 -12.82 26.33
N GLU A 13 13.13 -13.40 25.34
CA GLU A 13 14.31 -12.79 24.71
C GLU A 13 13.95 -11.50 23.98
N GLU A 14 12.81 -11.47 23.27
CA GLU A 14 12.29 -10.29 22.59
C GLU A 14 11.92 -9.20 23.60
N PHE A 15 11.29 -9.55 24.72
CA PHE A 15 11.00 -8.59 25.78
C PHE A 15 12.27 -8.00 26.37
N ALA A 16 13.27 -8.82 26.70
CA ALA A 16 14.54 -8.37 27.25
C ALA A 16 15.28 -7.44 26.30
N PHE A 17 15.20 -7.71 24.99
CA PHE A 17 15.77 -6.83 23.97
C PHE A 17 15.07 -5.46 23.94
N ILE A 18 13.73 -5.43 23.95
CA ILE A 18 12.96 -4.18 23.94
C ILE A 18 13.24 -3.37 25.20
N ASP A 19 13.31 -4.03 26.36
CA ASP A 19 13.60 -3.38 27.64
C ASP A 19 14.94 -2.66 27.62
N ARG A 20 15.97 -3.34 27.13
CA ARG A 20 17.29 -2.72 26.98
C ARG A 20 17.25 -1.45 26.13
N LEU A 21 16.54 -1.46 25.01
CA LEU A 21 16.44 -0.28 24.14
C LEU A 21 15.67 0.89 24.78
N VAL A 22 14.72 0.59 25.67
CA VAL A 22 14.01 1.61 26.45
C VAL A 22 14.90 2.16 27.55
N GLU A 23 15.63 1.30 28.26
CA GLU A 23 16.59 1.68 29.31
C GLU A 23 17.74 2.54 28.77
N GLU A 24 18.23 2.22 27.58
CA GLU A 24 19.25 3.00 26.85
C GLU A 24 18.71 4.34 26.30
N GLY A 25 17.39 4.57 26.37
CA GLY A 25 16.75 5.82 25.98
C GLY A 25 16.49 5.96 24.47
N TYR A 26 16.67 4.91 23.68
CA TYR A 26 16.33 4.92 22.25
C TYR A 26 14.82 5.03 22.02
N PHE A 27 14.01 4.52 22.95
CA PHE A 27 12.56 4.59 22.90
C PHE A 27 11.97 5.02 24.24
N SER A 28 10.87 5.75 24.19
CA SER A 28 10.20 6.27 25.40
C SER A 28 9.46 5.18 26.20
N SER A 29 9.05 4.10 25.53
CA SER A 29 8.37 2.95 26.15
C SER A 29 8.39 1.73 25.21
N ARG A 30 8.05 0.56 25.74
CA ARG A 30 7.82 -0.65 24.94
C ARG A 30 6.78 -0.43 23.82
N SER A 31 5.71 0.30 24.13
CA SER A 31 4.65 0.61 23.16
C SER A 31 5.14 1.50 22.03
N ASP A 32 6.06 2.42 22.31
CA ASP A 32 6.66 3.32 21.34
C ASP A 32 7.54 2.56 20.35
N PHE A 33 8.36 1.64 20.85
CA PHE A 33 9.13 0.70 20.04
C PHE A 33 8.23 -0.09 19.09
N ILE A 34 7.17 -0.73 19.62
CA ILE A 34 6.27 -1.57 18.83
C ILE A 34 5.52 -0.76 17.77
N LYS A 35 5.02 0.44 18.11
CA LYS A 35 4.36 1.33 17.14
C LYS A 35 5.30 1.74 16.02
N THR A 36 6.55 2.06 16.35
CA THR A 36 7.57 2.44 15.37
C THR A 36 7.90 1.26 14.44
N GLY A 37 8.09 0.06 14.99
CA GLY A 37 8.31 -1.16 14.22
C GLY A 37 7.16 -1.46 13.25
N VAL A 38 5.91 -1.38 13.73
CA VAL A 38 4.72 -1.57 12.88
C VAL A 38 4.64 -0.52 11.77
N LYS A 39 4.92 0.75 12.07
CA LYS A 39 4.92 1.82 11.07
C LYS A 39 5.96 1.56 9.97
N ASN A 40 7.16 1.15 10.36
CA ASN A 40 8.23 0.82 9.41
C ASN A 40 7.84 -0.38 8.53
N LEU A 41 7.25 -1.43 9.13
CA LEU A 41 6.77 -2.58 8.36
C LEU A 41 5.69 -2.19 7.35
N ILE A 42 4.71 -1.39 7.75
CA ILE A 42 3.66 -0.88 6.84
C ILE A 42 4.29 -0.10 5.69
N HIS A 43 5.29 0.73 5.98
CA HIS A 43 5.99 1.52 4.95
C HIS A 43 6.72 0.62 3.94
N GLU A 44 7.46 -0.38 4.42
CA GLU A 44 8.19 -1.31 3.55
C GLU A 44 7.24 -2.18 2.70
N VAL A 45 6.16 -2.70 3.30
CA VAL A 45 5.12 -3.43 2.55
C VAL A 45 4.48 -2.53 1.50
N SER A 46 4.21 -1.27 1.84
CA SER A 46 3.59 -0.31 0.91
C SER A 46 4.54 0.03 -0.25
N LYS A 47 5.82 0.27 0.03
CA LYS A 47 6.84 0.45 -1.01
C LYS A 47 6.88 -0.73 -1.94
N ARG A 48 7.00 -1.95 -1.41
CA ARG A 48 7.07 -3.17 -2.21
C ARG A 48 5.87 -3.32 -3.12
N LYS A 49 4.65 -3.10 -2.63
CA LYS A 49 3.43 -3.11 -3.46
C LYS A 49 3.45 -2.05 -4.56
N ILE A 50 3.97 -0.86 -4.28
CA ILE A 50 4.12 0.19 -5.29
C ILE A 50 5.15 -0.20 -6.35
N TYR A 51 6.26 -0.83 -5.96
CA TYR A 51 7.27 -1.34 -6.89
C TYR A 51 6.71 -2.47 -7.75
N GLU A 52 6.04 -3.45 -7.15
CA GLU A 52 5.35 -4.53 -7.86
C GLU A 52 4.28 -3.98 -8.83
N TYR A 53 3.54 -2.93 -8.44
CA TYR A 53 2.60 -2.24 -9.32
C TYR A 53 3.28 -1.51 -10.48
N LYS A 54 4.48 -0.95 -10.26
CA LYS A 54 5.26 -0.29 -11.30
C LYS A 54 5.93 -1.29 -12.26
N GLU A 55 6.42 -2.41 -11.76
CA GLU A 55 7.00 -3.48 -12.57
C GLU A 55 5.94 -4.28 -13.34
N SER A 56 4.75 -4.45 -12.78
CA SER A 56 3.60 -5.07 -13.47
C SER A 56 2.91 -4.15 -14.48
N ARG A 57 3.33 -2.88 -14.59
CA ARG A 57 3.09 -2.13 -15.82
C ARG A 57 3.97 -2.72 -16.91
N GLU A 58 3.46 -3.78 -17.57
CA GLU A 58 3.67 -3.87 -19.01
C GLU A 58 3.41 -2.48 -19.58
N GLU A 59 4.31 -1.97 -20.43
CA GLU A 59 4.01 -0.74 -21.18
C GLU A 59 2.57 -0.84 -21.69
N PRO A 60 1.77 0.24 -21.61
CA PRO A 60 0.42 0.19 -22.14
C PRO A 60 0.52 -0.37 -23.56
N LYS A 61 -0.06 -1.55 -23.80
CA LYS A 61 -0.07 -2.24 -25.11
C LYS A 61 -0.77 -1.44 -26.21
N PHE A 62 -1.20 -0.22 -25.87
CA PHE A 62 -1.88 0.73 -26.70
C PHE A 62 -1.14 2.06 -26.59
N THR A 63 -0.73 2.57 -27.75
CA THR A 63 -0.33 3.96 -27.93
C THR A 63 -1.49 4.91 -27.56
N HIS A 64 -1.16 6.16 -27.25
CA HIS A 64 -2.17 7.20 -26.97
C HIS A 64 -3.21 7.30 -28.10
N GLN A 65 -2.77 7.12 -29.35
CA GLN A 65 -3.62 7.16 -30.53
C GLN A 65 -4.62 6.00 -30.57
N GLU A 66 -4.18 4.77 -30.28
CA GLU A 66 -5.06 3.58 -30.24
C GLU A 66 -6.12 3.70 -29.14
N LEU A 67 -5.78 4.34 -28.02
CA LEU A 67 -6.70 4.58 -26.91
C LEU A 67 -7.77 5.63 -27.29
N LEU A 68 -7.38 6.69 -28.00
CA LEU A 68 -8.30 7.69 -28.54
C LEU A 68 -9.24 7.09 -29.60
N ASP A 69 -8.72 6.21 -30.46
CA ASP A 69 -9.51 5.58 -31.52
C ASP A 69 -10.50 4.56 -30.96
N SER A 70 -10.12 3.82 -29.90
CA SER A 70 -11.04 2.98 -29.13
C SER A 70 -12.19 3.78 -28.51
N ILE A 71 -11.89 4.88 -27.82
CA ILE A 71 -12.91 5.75 -27.21
C ILE A 71 -13.85 6.33 -28.27
N LYS A 72 -13.33 6.75 -29.42
CA LYS A 72 -14.14 7.26 -30.54
C LYS A 72 -15.05 6.17 -31.12
N LYS A 73 -14.55 4.93 -31.25
CA LYS A 73 -15.33 3.79 -31.72
C LYS A 73 -16.48 3.48 -30.76
N THR A 74 -16.20 3.39 -29.46
CA THR A 74 -17.23 3.17 -28.43
C THR A 74 -18.27 4.28 -28.41
N ARG A 75 -17.86 5.55 -28.54
CA ARG A 75 -18.80 6.67 -28.67
C ARG A 75 -19.69 6.51 -29.90
N LYS A 76 -19.12 6.18 -31.06
CA LYS A 76 -19.88 5.95 -32.30
C LYS A 76 -20.91 4.83 -32.14
N GLU A 77 -20.52 3.72 -31.50
CA GLU A 77 -21.41 2.59 -31.19
C GLU A 77 -22.56 3.02 -30.27
N VAL A 78 -22.27 3.76 -29.19
CA VAL A 78 -23.30 4.31 -28.28
C VAL A 78 -24.23 5.30 -28.99
N TYR A 79 -23.70 6.16 -29.87
CA TYR A 79 -24.54 7.08 -30.65
C TYR A 79 -25.42 6.35 -31.66
N GLN A 80 -24.94 5.26 -32.27
CA GLN A 80 -25.75 4.41 -33.14
C GLN A 80 -26.84 3.67 -32.35
N GLU A 81 -26.56 3.22 -31.13
CA GLU A 81 -27.55 2.53 -30.28
C GLU A 81 -28.66 3.47 -29.78
N ILE A 82 -28.34 4.75 -29.54
CA ILE A 82 -29.32 5.73 -29.01
C ILE A 82 -30.06 6.47 -30.14
N TRP A 83 -29.39 6.74 -31.27
CA TRP A 83 -29.88 7.65 -32.31
C TRP A 83 -29.82 7.10 -33.74
N GLY A 84 -29.28 5.90 -33.95
CA GLY A 84 -29.41 5.19 -35.23
C GLY A 84 -30.75 4.44 -35.26
N GLU A 85 -31.43 4.46 -36.41
CA GLU A 85 -32.65 3.68 -36.67
C GLU A 85 -32.48 2.18 -36.38
#